data_AF-A0AAP2W7W6-F1
#
_entry.id   AF-A0AAP2W7W6-F1
#
_cell.length_a   1.000
_cell.length_b   1.000
_cell.length_c   1.000
_cell.angle_alpha   90.00
_cell.angle_beta   90.00
_cell.angle_gamma   90.00
#
_symmetry.space_group_name_H-M   'P 1'
#
loop_
_entity.id
_entity.type
_entity.pdbx_description
1 polymer ?
#
loop_
_entity_poly.entity_id
_entity_poly.type
_entity_poly.pdbx_seq_one_letter_code
_entity_poly.pdbx_strand_id
1 'polypeptide(L)'
;MEILSNISALFHIFLLVLVLLLSILVVLLTPKVREIENNMIKTISYIILGILSFSLVGVAFNLWQPSGSVDAVSLLQPYMQFYPIFILSIALSAVILVTYMEKERYGHIFAGAGFAVLLPDILTYIHYGRYDLVLLGFALWAIIPTLWVRMWKDNIYEPTTFKEKAIIALKAAILTYPVYITTGLVAIFGESQRSIDPAVMSSLTTNMQNIVWFVLITLWLYLLINTLIVSIMFVIHDLAIHTLNIRRVVTPKQDIQYIKEQQVIIKRQEKKERPDAYKGLIEEMSVFHKYLDQVDRLRAASTIARFKNEYQTIAARYNDGSKAEAERIIKSLDQEFKRRYA
;
A
#
# COMPACT_ATOMS: atom_id res chain seq x y z
N MET A 1 -48.83 -13.42 9.02
CA MET A 1 -48.25 -12.34 8.19
C MET A 1 -46.98 -11.77 8.83
N GLU A 2 -46.97 -11.48 10.14
CA GLU A 2 -45.75 -11.06 10.87
C GLU A 2 -44.60 -12.07 10.86
N ILE A 3 -44.87 -13.37 10.98
CA ILE A 3 -43.81 -14.41 10.97
C ILE A 3 -43.05 -14.43 9.63
N LEU A 4 -43.76 -14.30 8.50
CA LEU A 4 -43.13 -14.23 7.18
C LEU A 4 -42.32 -12.93 6.99
N SER A 5 -42.83 -11.81 7.53
CA SER A 5 -42.12 -10.53 7.53
C SER A 5 -40.82 -10.59 8.33
N ASN A 6 -40.85 -11.23 9.50
CA ASN A 6 -39.68 -11.41 10.36
C ASN A 6 -38.63 -12.34 9.75
N ILE A 7 -39.05 -13.40 9.06
CA ILE A 7 -38.13 -14.31 8.34
C ILE A 7 -37.45 -13.58 7.17
N SER A 8 -38.19 -12.78 6.40
CA SER A 8 -37.62 -11.98 5.31
C SER A 8 -36.60 -10.95 5.81
N ALA A 9 -36.90 -10.26 6.92
CA ALA A 9 -35.98 -9.30 7.54
C ALA A 9 -34.70 -9.97 8.06
N LEU A 10 -34.81 -11.12 8.73
CA LEU A 10 -33.66 -11.89 9.20
C LEU A 10 -32.76 -12.36 8.06
N PHE A 11 -33.35 -12.77 6.94
CA PHE A 11 -32.60 -13.17 5.75
C PHE A 11 -31.82 -11.99 5.13
N HIS A 12 -32.43 -10.79 5.05
CA HIS A 12 -31.74 -9.59 4.58
C HIS A 12 -30.58 -9.18 5.49
N ILE A 13 -30.79 -9.20 6.82
CA ILE A 13 -29.72 -8.92 7.79
C ILE A 13 -28.58 -9.92 7.64
N PHE A 14 -28.89 -11.21 7.48
CA PHE A 14 -27.89 -12.25 7.26
C PHE A 14 -27.05 -11.96 6.00
N LEU A 15 -27.70 -11.60 4.88
CA LEU A 15 -27.00 -11.25 3.63
C LEU A 15 -26.10 -10.02 3.78
N LEU A 16 -26.54 -8.99 4.49
CA LEU A 16 -25.73 -7.80 4.78
C LEU A 16 -24.49 -8.14 5.62
N VAL A 17 -24.64 -8.99 6.63
CA VAL A 17 -23.49 -9.46 7.43
C VAL A 17 -22.55 -10.30 6.57
N LEU A 18 -23.08 -11.18 5.72
CA LEU A 18 -22.29 -12.02 4.83
C LEU A 18 -21.46 -11.17 3.85
N VAL A 19 -22.06 -10.19 3.18
CA VAL A 19 -21.37 -9.29 2.25
C VAL A 19 -20.27 -8.49 2.96
N LEU A 20 -20.53 -8.02 4.17
CA LEU A 20 -19.53 -7.34 4.99
C LEU A 20 -18.35 -8.26 5.33
N LEU A 21 -18.61 -9.48 5.80
CA LEU A 21 -17.57 -10.45 6.15
C LEU A 21 -16.72 -10.83 4.94
N LEU A 22 -17.34 -11.04 3.78
CA LEU A 22 -16.64 -11.33 2.53
C LEU A 22 -15.78 -10.14 2.08
N SER A 23 -16.28 -8.91 2.22
CA SER A 23 -15.53 -7.69 1.88
C SER A 23 -14.28 -7.53 2.74
N ILE A 24 -14.41 -7.78 4.05
CA ILE A 24 -13.27 -7.77 4.99
C ILE A 24 -12.28 -8.89 4.64
N LEU A 25 -12.78 -10.09 4.33
CA LEU A 25 -11.95 -11.23 3.96
C LEU A 25 -11.06 -10.93 2.74
N VAL A 26 -11.58 -10.24 1.73
CA VAL A 26 -10.78 -9.83 0.56
C VAL A 26 -9.59 -8.94 0.96
N VAL A 27 -9.79 -7.98 1.87
CA VAL A 27 -8.70 -7.14 2.39
C VAL A 27 -7.67 -8.00 3.14
N LEU A 28 -8.13 -8.94 3.98
CA LEU A 28 -7.26 -9.85 4.75
C LEU A 28 -6.47 -10.84 3.88
N LEU A 29 -6.97 -11.19 2.70
CA LEU A 29 -6.27 -12.05 1.74
C LEU A 29 -5.17 -11.31 0.96
N THR A 30 -5.22 -9.97 0.92
CA THR A 30 -4.25 -9.16 0.15
C THR A 30 -2.78 -9.42 0.55
N PRO A 31 -2.43 -9.46 1.85
CA PRO A 31 -1.08 -9.84 2.28
C PRO A 31 -0.67 -11.27 1.88
N LYS A 32 -1.63 -12.20 1.80
CA LYS A 32 -1.35 -13.60 1.44
C LYS A 32 -1.08 -13.77 -0.04
N VAL A 33 -1.82 -13.06 -0.91
CA VAL A 33 -1.54 -13.05 -2.34
C VAL A 33 -0.17 -12.46 -2.65
N ARG A 34 0.30 -11.53 -1.82
CA ARG A 34 1.65 -10.97 -1.94
C ARG A 34 2.77 -11.98 -1.76
N GLU A 35 2.58 -12.98 -0.89
CA GLU A 35 3.57 -14.05 -0.64
C GLU A 35 3.80 -14.95 -1.87
N ILE A 36 2.93 -14.90 -2.89
CA ILE A 36 3.06 -15.70 -4.11
C ILE A 36 4.25 -15.21 -4.94
N GLU A 37 5.20 -16.10 -5.25
CA GLU A 37 6.38 -15.76 -6.07
C GLU A 37 6.07 -15.70 -7.57
N ASN A 38 5.11 -16.51 -8.05
CA ASN A 38 4.75 -16.55 -9.46
C ASN A 38 3.91 -15.32 -9.86
N ASN A 39 4.49 -14.44 -10.68
CA ASN A 39 3.87 -13.20 -11.15
C ASN A 39 2.54 -13.42 -11.91
N MET A 40 2.41 -14.51 -12.67
CA MET A 40 1.18 -14.80 -13.43
C MET A 40 0.04 -15.18 -12.47
N ILE A 41 0.32 -16.10 -11.54
CA ILE A 41 -0.66 -16.53 -10.53
C ILE A 41 -1.04 -15.34 -9.64
N LYS A 42 -0.07 -14.54 -9.21
CA LYS A 42 -0.32 -13.30 -8.44
C LYS A 42 -1.24 -12.34 -9.18
N THR A 43 -0.98 -12.12 -10.47
CA THR A 43 -1.81 -11.25 -11.32
C THR A 43 -3.24 -11.76 -11.41
N ILE A 44 -3.43 -13.06 -11.69
CA ILE A 44 -4.75 -13.70 -11.77
C ILE A 44 -5.47 -13.59 -10.42
N SER A 45 -4.78 -13.85 -9.31
CA SER A 45 -5.34 -13.72 -7.96
C SER A 45 -5.83 -12.31 -7.67
N TYR A 46 -5.07 -11.27 -8.04
CA TYR A 46 -5.52 -9.88 -7.86
C TYR A 46 -6.70 -9.50 -8.76
N ILE A 47 -6.78 -10.05 -9.98
CA ILE A 47 -7.97 -9.88 -10.84
C ILE A 47 -9.19 -10.51 -10.17
N ILE A 48 -9.08 -11.75 -9.69
CA ILE A 48 -10.18 -12.47 -9.03
C ILE A 48 -10.62 -11.73 -7.77
N LEU A 49 -9.67 -11.33 -6.91
CA LEU A 49 -9.99 -10.57 -5.69
C LEU A 49 -10.62 -9.21 -6.02
N GLY A 50 -10.14 -8.52 -7.06
CA GLY A 50 -10.73 -7.28 -7.53
C GLY A 50 -12.18 -7.48 -7.99
N ILE A 51 -12.43 -8.45 -8.86
CA ILE A 51 -13.78 -8.80 -9.34
C ILE A 51 -14.70 -9.13 -8.17
N LEU A 52 -14.26 -9.97 -7.23
CA LEU A 52 -15.04 -10.31 -6.03
C LEU A 52 -15.33 -9.07 -5.19
N SER A 53 -14.32 -8.24 -4.90
CA SER A 53 -14.47 -7.03 -4.09
C SER A 53 -15.50 -6.08 -4.67
N PHE A 54 -15.43 -5.81 -5.98
CA PHE A 54 -16.31 -4.86 -6.63
C PHE A 54 -17.70 -5.46 -6.93
N SER A 55 -17.81 -6.76 -7.18
CA SER A 55 -19.11 -7.43 -7.26
C SER A 55 -19.87 -7.34 -5.94
N LEU A 56 -19.19 -7.46 -4.79
CA LEU A 56 -19.80 -7.28 -3.47
C LEU A 56 -20.33 -5.85 -3.25
N VAL A 57 -19.68 -4.84 -3.83
CA VAL A 57 -20.19 -3.46 -3.84
C VAL A 57 -21.51 -3.39 -4.62
N GLY A 58 -21.57 -4.00 -5.82
CA GLY A 58 -22.80 -4.08 -6.61
C GLY A 58 -23.94 -4.80 -5.86
N VAL A 59 -23.62 -5.94 -5.23
CA VAL A 59 -24.57 -6.67 -4.40
C VAL A 59 -25.04 -5.81 -3.22
N ALA A 60 -24.16 -5.01 -2.60
CA ALA A 60 -24.54 -4.10 -1.54
C ALA A 60 -25.52 -3.01 -2.02
N PHE A 61 -25.36 -2.49 -3.23
CA PHE A 61 -26.33 -1.58 -3.85
C PHE A 61 -27.69 -2.25 -4.05
N ASN A 62 -27.73 -3.52 -4.45
CA ASN A 62 -28.97 -4.23 -4.72
C ASN A 62 -29.70 -4.73 -3.48
N LEU A 63 -28.97 -5.23 -2.46
CA LEU A 63 -29.56 -5.69 -1.20
C LEU A 63 -30.22 -4.57 -0.40
N TRP A 64 -29.79 -3.34 -0.64
CA TRP A 64 -30.28 -2.16 0.08
C TRP A 64 -31.43 -1.45 -0.66
N GLN A 65 -31.90 -1.96 -1.81
CA GLN A 65 -33.10 -1.45 -2.49
C GLN A 65 -34.38 -2.01 -1.85
N PRO A 66 -35.32 -1.16 -1.37
CA PRO A 66 -36.60 -1.64 -0.86
C PRO A 66 -37.51 -2.10 -2.01
N SER A 67 -38.00 -3.33 -1.93
CA SER A 67 -38.96 -3.91 -2.89
C SER A 67 -40.36 -3.29 -2.72
N GLY A 68 -40.66 -2.24 -3.48
CA GLY A 68 -41.97 -1.57 -3.54
C GLY A 68 -42.15 -0.78 -4.83
N SER A 69 -43.39 -0.71 -5.35
CA SER A 69 -43.74 -0.17 -6.67
C SER A 69 -43.22 1.26 -6.91
N VAL A 70 -42.70 1.42 -8.12
CA VAL A 70 -41.93 2.55 -8.66
C VAL A 70 -42.83 3.77 -8.92
N ASP A 71 -42.62 4.84 -8.16
CA ASP A 71 -43.00 6.20 -8.57
C ASP A 71 -41.80 7.17 -8.57
N ALA A 72 -40.58 6.63 -8.73
CA ALA A 72 -39.25 7.23 -8.45
C ALA A 72 -38.82 7.02 -6.99
N VAL A 73 -38.53 5.76 -6.62
CA VAL A 73 -38.03 5.25 -5.33
C VAL A 73 -37.50 6.35 -4.41
N SER A 74 -38.40 7.01 -3.67
CA SER A 74 -38.13 8.01 -2.60
C SER A 74 -36.87 8.87 -2.82
N LEU A 75 -36.69 9.27 -4.09
CA LEU A 75 -35.52 9.70 -4.86
C LEU A 75 -34.12 9.36 -4.36
N LEU A 76 -33.78 9.64 -3.11
CA LEU A 76 -32.42 9.90 -2.70
C LEU A 76 -32.28 9.88 -1.17
N GLN A 77 -32.82 8.86 -0.48
CA GLN A 77 -32.60 8.78 0.95
C GLN A 77 -31.09 8.68 1.25
N PRO A 78 -30.47 9.68 1.86
CA PRO A 78 -29.02 9.73 1.92
C PRO A 78 -28.43 8.64 2.80
N TYR A 79 -29.15 8.28 3.87
CA TYR A 79 -28.76 7.20 4.77
C TYR A 79 -28.81 5.83 4.10
N MET A 80 -29.57 5.67 3.01
CA MET A 80 -29.60 4.42 2.24
C MET A 80 -28.30 4.17 1.47
N GLN A 81 -27.49 5.22 1.28
CA GLN A 81 -26.19 5.11 0.62
C GLN A 81 -25.08 4.71 1.60
N PHE A 82 -25.34 4.70 2.92
CA PHE A 82 -24.32 4.39 3.92
C PHE A 82 -23.68 3.01 3.69
N TYR A 83 -24.49 1.95 3.61
CA TYR A 83 -23.97 0.59 3.51
C TYR A 83 -23.23 0.33 2.19
N PRO A 84 -23.77 0.67 1.00
CA PRO A 84 -23.03 0.54 -0.25
C PRO A 84 -21.74 1.38 -0.29
N ILE A 85 -21.76 2.63 0.19
CA ILE A 85 -20.56 3.47 0.27
C ILE A 85 -19.55 2.85 1.24
N PHE A 86 -19.99 2.28 2.36
CA PHE A 86 -19.11 1.60 3.30
C PHE A 86 -18.40 0.40 2.68
N ILE A 87 -19.13 -0.46 1.96
CA ILE A 87 -18.53 -1.59 1.23
C ILE A 87 -17.60 -1.09 0.12
N LEU A 88 -17.96 -0.03 -0.60
CA LEU A 88 -17.10 0.62 -1.60
C LEU A 88 -15.81 1.15 -0.96
N SER A 89 -15.89 1.78 0.22
CA SER A 89 -14.72 2.26 0.95
C SER A 89 -13.80 1.13 1.40
N ILE A 90 -14.34 -0.04 1.76
CA ILE A 90 -13.54 -1.23 2.04
C ILE A 90 -12.83 -1.70 0.76
N ALA A 91 -13.52 -1.75 -0.37
CA ALA A 91 -12.94 -2.12 -1.67
C ALA A 91 -11.83 -1.15 -2.09
N LEU A 92 -12.03 0.16 -1.92
CA LEU A 92 -11.02 1.19 -2.20
C LEU A 92 -9.84 1.12 -1.24
N SER A 93 -10.07 0.79 0.04
CA SER A 93 -8.98 0.47 0.97
C SER A 93 -8.18 -0.74 0.50
N ALA A 94 -8.80 -1.77 -0.04
CA ALA A 94 -8.10 -2.91 -0.65
C ALA A 94 -7.24 -2.46 -1.83
N VAL A 95 -7.77 -1.63 -2.74
CA VAL A 95 -7.01 -1.05 -3.87
C VAL A 95 -5.75 -0.33 -3.38
N ILE A 96 -5.90 0.53 -2.37
CA ILE A 96 -4.79 1.31 -1.82
C ILE A 96 -3.80 0.39 -1.09
N LEU A 97 -4.28 -0.61 -0.36
CA LEU A 97 -3.43 -1.58 0.32
C LEU A 97 -2.58 -2.38 -0.68
N VAL A 98 -3.19 -2.90 -1.75
CA VAL A 98 -2.47 -3.57 -2.84
C VAL A 98 -1.43 -2.62 -3.44
N THR A 99 -1.83 -1.40 -3.75
CA THR A 99 -0.95 -0.36 -4.29
C THR A 99 0.24 -0.07 -3.36
N TYR A 100 -0.01 0.01 -2.05
CA TYR A 100 0.99 0.30 -1.02
C TYR A 100 1.96 -0.87 -0.77
N MET A 101 1.49 -2.11 -0.91
CA MET A 101 2.25 -3.34 -0.63
C MET A 101 3.02 -3.88 -1.85
N GLU A 102 2.47 -3.73 -3.05
CA GLU A 102 2.93 -4.39 -4.29
C GLU A 102 3.25 -3.41 -5.44
N LYS A 103 3.07 -2.10 -5.23
CA LYS A 103 3.25 -1.00 -6.19
C LYS A 103 2.03 -0.74 -7.09
N GLU A 104 2.13 0.36 -7.84
CA GLU A 104 1.13 0.87 -8.77
C GLU A 104 0.61 -0.17 -9.77
N ARG A 105 1.48 -1.02 -10.34
CA ARG A 105 1.07 -2.01 -11.37
C ARG A 105 -0.03 -2.95 -10.86
N TYR A 106 0.17 -3.56 -9.70
CA TYR A 106 -0.81 -4.47 -9.12
C TYR A 106 -2.02 -3.72 -8.55
N GLY A 107 -1.82 -2.49 -8.09
CA GLY A 107 -2.90 -1.56 -7.78
C GLY A 107 -3.85 -1.34 -8.94
N HIS A 108 -3.34 -1.05 -10.14
CA HIS A 108 -4.14 -0.87 -11.36
C HIS A 108 -4.79 -2.17 -11.85
N ILE A 109 -4.13 -3.32 -11.70
CA ILE A 109 -4.73 -4.62 -12.04
C ILE A 109 -5.96 -4.89 -11.17
N PHE A 110 -5.85 -4.64 -9.86
CA PHE A 110 -6.97 -4.79 -8.93
C PHE A 110 -8.05 -3.73 -9.19
N ALA A 111 -7.66 -2.46 -9.33
CA ALA A 111 -8.57 -1.34 -9.58
C ALA A 111 -9.30 -1.44 -10.92
N GLY A 112 -8.65 -2.00 -11.94
CA GLY A 112 -9.24 -2.22 -13.26
C GLY A 112 -10.46 -3.14 -13.21
N ALA A 113 -10.60 -3.98 -12.18
CA ALA A 113 -11.79 -4.77 -11.93
C ALA A 113 -12.98 -3.95 -11.38
N GLY A 114 -12.86 -2.63 -11.26
CA GLY A 114 -13.93 -1.73 -10.80
C GLY A 114 -15.21 -1.85 -11.60
N PHE A 115 -15.15 -2.21 -12.89
CA PHE A 115 -16.34 -2.48 -13.71
C PHE A 115 -17.25 -3.56 -13.09
N ALA A 116 -16.72 -4.45 -12.26
CA ALA A 116 -17.43 -5.58 -11.70
C ALA A 116 -18.57 -5.17 -10.73
N VAL A 117 -18.61 -3.90 -10.31
CA VAL A 117 -19.76 -3.34 -9.57
C VAL A 117 -21.08 -3.54 -10.32
N LEU A 118 -21.06 -3.56 -11.66
CA LEU A 118 -22.27 -3.74 -12.47
C LEU A 118 -22.61 -5.19 -12.82
N LEU A 119 -21.78 -6.18 -12.44
CA LEU A 119 -22.07 -7.58 -12.75
C LEU A 119 -23.42 -8.06 -12.20
N PRO A 120 -23.88 -7.66 -11.00
CA PRO A 120 -25.19 -8.05 -10.49
C PRO A 120 -26.35 -7.57 -11.37
N ASP A 121 -26.22 -6.42 -12.03
CA ASP A 121 -27.30 -5.77 -12.80
C ASP A 121 -27.19 -5.95 -14.32
N ILE A 122 -26.08 -6.53 -14.80
CA ILE A 122 -25.78 -6.59 -16.23
C ILE A 122 -26.87 -7.28 -17.05
N LEU A 123 -27.48 -8.33 -16.50
CA LEU A 123 -28.54 -9.08 -17.17
C LEU A 123 -29.81 -8.23 -17.32
N THR A 124 -30.09 -7.37 -16.34
CA THR A 124 -31.22 -6.44 -16.38
C THR A 124 -31.03 -5.43 -17.51
N TYR A 125 -29.86 -4.81 -17.61
CA TYR A 125 -29.57 -3.86 -18.69
C TYR A 125 -29.56 -4.50 -20.09
N ILE A 126 -29.01 -5.72 -20.21
CA ILE A 126 -29.02 -6.48 -21.47
C ILE A 126 -30.46 -6.84 -21.86
N HIS A 127 -31.29 -7.27 -20.89
CA HIS A 127 -32.70 -7.58 -21.13
C HIS A 127 -33.47 -6.38 -21.69
N TYR A 128 -33.17 -5.17 -21.21
CA TYR A 128 -33.77 -3.93 -21.73
C TYR A 128 -33.08 -3.40 -23.01
N GLY A 129 -32.11 -4.11 -23.58
CA GLY A 129 -31.39 -3.72 -24.80
C GLY A 129 -30.47 -2.50 -24.64
N ARG A 130 -30.15 -2.10 -23.40
CA ARG A 130 -29.36 -0.91 -23.07
C ARG A 130 -27.87 -1.23 -22.93
N TYR A 131 -27.27 -1.76 -23.99
CA TYR A 131 -25.83 -2.08 -24.04
C TYR A 131 -24.94 -0.83 -23.87
N ASP A 132 -25.44 0.32 -24.29
CA ASP A 132 -24.82 1.64 -24.11
C ASP A 132 -24.57 1.98 -22.64
N LEU A 133 -25.57 1.74 -21.78
CA LEU A 133 -25.47 2.01 -20.35
C LEU A 133 -24.55 1.03 -19.63
N VAL A 134 -24.53 -0.24 -20.05
CA VAL A 134 -23.60 -1.24 -19.51
C VAL A 134 -22.16 -0.82 -19.78
N LEU A 135 -21.85 -0.45 -21.02
CA LEU A 135 -20.50 -0.03 -21.42
C LEU A 135 -20.07 1.26 -20.71
N LEU A 136 -20.96 2.25 -20.66
CA LEU A 136 -20.71 3.51 -19.95
C LEU A 136 -20.47 3.25 -18.45
N GLY A 137 -21.32 2.42 -17.85
CA GLY A 137 -21.22 2.06 -16.45
C GLY A 137 -19.92 1.33 -16.12
N PHE A 138 -19.48 0.38 -16.96
CA PHE A 138 -18.19 -0.29 -16.82
C PHE A 138 -17.02 0.70 -16.84
N ALA A 139 -17.05 1.65 -17.77
CA ALA A 139 -16.02 2.68 -17.85
C ALA A 139 -15.99 3.55 -16.60
N LEU A 140 -17.15 4.07 -16.16
CA LEU A 140 -17.23 4.98 -15.02
C LEU A 140 -16.83 4.29 -13.70
N TRP A 141 -17.27 3.05 -13.48
CA TRP A 141 -16.92 2.30 -12.26
C TRP A 141 -15.45 1.89 -12.20
N ALA A 142 -14.78 1.70 -13.34
CA ALA A 142 -13.34 1.48 -13.39
C ALA A 142 -12.52 2.76 -13.14
N ILE A 143 -13.04 3.94 -13.48
CA ILE A 143 -12.35 5.22 -13.30
C ILE A 143 -12.14 5.54 -11.81
N ILE A 144 -13.14 5.28 -10.95
CA ILE A 144 -13.04 5.59 -9.52
C ILE A 144 -11.80 4.94 -8.89
N PRO A 145 -11.67 3.60 -8.82
CA PRO A 145 -10.55 2.95 -8.16
C PRO A 145 -9.21 3.22 -8.86
N THR A 146 -9.17 3.40 -10.18
CA THR A 146 -7.92 3.71 -10.89
C THR A 146 -7.40 5.12 -10.58
N LEU A 147 -8.29 6.10 -10.38
CA LEU A 147 -7.92 7.42 -9.86
C LEU A 147 -7.36 7.34 -8.45
N TRP A 148 -7.91 6.48 -7.59
CA TRP A 148 -7.35 6.24 -6.26
C TRP A 148 -5.91 5.69 -6.32
N VAL A 149 -5.61 4.72 -7.19
CA VAL A 149 -4.24 4.23 -7.39
C VAL A 149 -3.31 5.38 -7.82
N ARG A 150 -3.74 6.18 -8.80
CA ARG A 150 -2.95 7.29 -9.34
C ARG A 150 -2.65 8.36 -8.30
N MET A 151 -3.61 8.66 -7.42
CA MET A 151 -3.42 9.64 -6.33
C MET A 151 -2.44 9.16 -5.26
N TRP A 152 -2.34 7.84 -5.08
CA TRP A 152 -1.47 7.25 -4.08
C TRP A 152 -0.07 6.93 -4.58
N LYS A 153 0.15 6.87 -5.90
CA LYS A 153 1.40 6.39 -6.53
C LYS A 153 2.69 6.98 -5.93
N ASP A 154 2.72 8.28 -5.69
CA ASP A 154 3.92 8.99 -5.24
C ASP A 154 4.15 8.77 -3.74
N ASN A 155 3.06 8.64 -2.98
CA ASN A 155 3.05 8.45 -1.53
C ASN A 155 3.38 7.02 -1.08
N ILE A 156 3.52 6.07 -2.02
CA ILE A 156 3.91 4.70 -1.72
C ILE A 156 5.39 4.68 -1.28
N TYR A 157 6.25 5.48 -1.88
CA TYR A 157 7.69 5.36 -1.69
C TYR A 157 8.23 6.16 -0.50
N GLU A 158 7.43 7.10 0.00
CA GLU A 158 7.83 8.00 1.08
C GLU A 158 7.15 7.62 2.41
N PRO A 159 7.85 7.81 3.55
CA PRO A 159 7.22 7.64 4.86
C PRO A 159 6.24 8.79 5.09
N THR A 160 4.95 8.52 4.91
CA THR A 160 3.89 9.51 5.10
C THR A 160 3.30 9.46 6.52
N THR A 161 3.01 10.63 7.08
CA THR A 161 2.33 10.74 8.38
C THR A 161 0.85 10.38 8.26
N PHE A 162 0.20 10.03 9.38
CA PHE A 162 -1.25 9.76 9.40
C PHE A 162 -2.06 10.93 8.84
N LYS A 163 -1.65 12.18 9.15
CA LYS A 163 -2.31 13.39 8.63
C LYS A 163 -2.20 13.49 7.10
N GLU A 164 -1.02 13.23 6.55
CA GLU A 164 -0.83 13.22 5.09
C GLU A 164 -1.69 12.15 4.41
N LYS A 165 -1.69 10.92 4.96
CA LYS A 165 -2.53 9.82 4.47
C LYS A 165 -4.02 10.19 4.43
N ALA A 166 -4.52 10.82 5.49
CA ALA A 166 -5.90 11.31 5.56
C ALA A 166 -6.18 12.42 4.53
N ILE A 167 -5.26 13.37 4.35
CA ILE A 167 -5.39 14.45 3.35
C ILE A 167 -5.40 13.87 1.93
N ILE A 168 -4.57 12.88 1.63
CA ILE A 168 -4.53 12.22 0.32
C ILE A 168 -5.84 11.46 0.06
N ALA A 169 -6.33 10.72 1.06
CA ALA A 169 -7.63 10.04 0.96
C ALA A 169 -8.77 11.03 0.72
N LEU A 170 -8.77 12.17 1.42
CA LEU A 170 -9.75 13.24 1.21
C LEU A 170 -9.65 13.83 -0.21
N LYS A 171 -8.45 14.12 -0.71
CA LYS A 171 -8.23 14.60 -2.08
C LYS A 171 -8.73 13.60 -3.13
N ALA A 172 -8.44 12.32 -2.93
CA ALA A 172 -8.90 11.25 -3.82
C ALA A 172 -10.44 11.13 -3.80
N ALA A 173 -11.06 11.21 -2.62
CA ALA A 173 -12.51 11.18 -2.48
C ALA A 173 -13.18 12.40 -3.15
N ILE A 174 -12.64 13.60 -2.97
CA ILE A 174 -13.14 14.82 -3.67
C ILE A 174 -13.04 14.66 -5.19
N LEU A 175 -11.91 14.14 -5.69
CA LEU A 175 -11.68 13.99 -7.13
C LEU A 175 -12.58 12.93 -7.77
N THR A 176 -12.87 11.84 -7.06
CA THR A 176 -13.66 10.72 -7.58
C THR A 176 -15.16 10.88 -7.37
N TYR A 177 -15.56 11.80 -6.50
CA TYR A 177 -16.97 12.06 -6.22
C TYR A 177 -17.82 12.49 -7.43
N PRO A 178 -17.36 13.37 -8.35
CA PRO A 178 -18.12 13.68 -9.57
C PRO A 178 -18.39 12.45 -10.43
N VAL A 179 -17.45 11.51 -10.50
CA VAL A 179 -17.62 10.24 -11.21
C VAL A 179 -18.66 9.37 -10.49
N TYR A 180 -18.60 9.30 -9.16
CA TYR A 180 -19.59 8.59 -8.35
C TYR A 180 -21.02 9.14 -8.53
N ILE A 181 -21.20 10.46 -8.46
CA ILE A 181 -22.50 11.08 -8.68
C ILE A 181 -23.02 10.83 -10.09
N THR A 182 -22.17 10.99 -11.09
CA THR A 182 -22.59 10.77 -12.48
C THR A 182 -23.00 9.32 -12.71
N THR A 183 -22.32 8.34 -12.10
CA THR A 183 -22.78 6.94 -12.11
C THR A 183 -24.15 6.75 -11.47
N GLY A 184 -24.38 7.34 -10.28
CA GLY A 184 -25.67 7.23 -9.60
C GLY A 184 -26.81 7.88 -10.39
N LEU A 185 -26.55 9.05 -11.00
CA LEU A 185 -27.52 9.73 -11.86
C LEU A 185 -27.80 8.93 -13.12
N VAL A 186 -26.78 8.34 -13.76
CA VAL A 186 -26.97 7.50 -14.96
C VAL A 186 -27.76 6.23 -14.63
N ALA A 187 -27.50 5.57 -13.50
CA ALA A 187 -28.28 4.41 -13.10
C ALA A 187 -29.76 4.77 -12.88
N ILE A 188 -30.03 5.87 -12.17
CA ILE A 188 -31.41 6.27 -11.82
C ILE A 188 -32.19 6.82 -13.03
N PHE A 189 -31.58 7.68 -13.85
CA PHE A 189 -32.25 8.35 -14.96
C PHE A 189 -32.10 7.61 -16.29
N GLY A 190 -31.02 6.85 -16.47
CA GLY A 190 -30.74 6.08 -17.69
C GLY A 190 -31.56 4.81 -17.82
N GLU A 191 -31.89 4.14 -16.71
CA GLU A 191 -32.70 2.91 -16.68
C GLU A 191 -34.16 3.13 -17.10
N SER A 192 -34.66 4.36 -17.04
CA SER A 192 -36.01 4.63 -17.49
C SER A 192 -36.08 4.49 -19.02
N GLN A 193 -37.00 3.65 -19.52
CA GLN A 193 -37.41 3.62 -20.94
C GLN A 193 -38.02 4.97 -21.40
N ARG A 194 -38.02 5.99 -20.55
CA ARG A 194 -38.58 7.30 -20.82
C ARG A 194 -37.64 8.01 -21.78
N SER A 195 -38.12 8.26 -23.00
CA SER A 195 -37.63 9.39 -23.78
C SER A 195 -37.55 10.62 -22.89
N ILE A 196 -36.51 11.45 -23.06
CA ILE A 196 -36.40 12.75 -22.38
C ILE A 196 -37.55 13.61 -22.89
N ASP A 197 -38.69 13.48 -22.23
CA ASP A 197 -39.94 14.19 -22.50
C ASP A 197 -39.99 15.41 -21.54
N PRO A 198 -40.58 16.55 -21.94
CA PRO A 198 -40.94 17.65 -21.02
C PRO A 198 -41.48 17.21 -19.65
N ALA A 199 -42.21 16.09 -19.55
CA ALA A 199 -42.66 15.54 -18.26
C ALA A 199 -41.51 15.11 -17.32
N VAL A 200 -40.42 14.57 -17.85
CA VAL A 200 -39.22 14.19 -17.08
C VAL A 200 -38.47 15.45 -16.62
N MET A 201 -38.38 16.47 -17.48
CA MET A 201 -37.78 17.76 -17.13
C MET A 201 -38.58 18.49 -16.05
N SER A 202 -39.91 18.44 -16.14
CA SER A 202 -40.82 18.92 -15.10
C SER A 202 -40.57 18.19 -13.76
N SER A 203 -40.49 16.85 -13.77
CA SER A 203 -40.21 16.07 -12.56
C SER A 203 -38.85 16.38 -11.94
N LEU A 204 -37.80 16.59 -12.75
CA LEU A 204 -36.48 17.05 -12.30
C LEU A 204 -36.55 18.42 -11.62
N THR A 205 -37.29 19.37 -12.21
CA THR A 205 -37.47 20.71 -11.60
C THR A 205 -38.26 20.65 -10.29
N THR A 206 -39.30 19.83 -10.22
CA THR A 206 -40.10 19.66 -9.00
C THR A 206 -39.32 18.97 -7.89
N ASN A 207 -38.38 18.08 -8.21
CA ASN A 207 -37.56 17.35 -7.25
C ASN A 207 -36.15 17.93 -7.04
N MET A 208 -35.84 19.10 -7.59
CA MET A 208 -34.50 19.71 -7.55
C MET A 208 -33.95 19.83 -6.12
N GLN A 209 -34.79 20.20 -5.16
CA GLN A 209 -34.39 20.29 -3.75
C GLN A 209 -33.93 18.94 -3.19
N ASN A 210 -34.62 17.84 -3.50
CA ASN A 210 -34.24 16.49 -3.07
C ASN A 210 -32.93 16.05 -3.74
N ILE A 211 -32.75 16.41 -5.02
CA ILE A 211 -31.52 16.18 -5.79
C ILE A 211 -30.32 16.87 -5.15
N VAL A 212 -30.46 18.14 -4.79
CA VAL A 212 -29.40 18.89 -4.10
C VAL A 212 -29.10 18.28 -2.74
N TRP A 213 -30.13 17.92 -1.95
CA TRP A 213 -29.94 17.30 -0.63
C TRP A 213 -29.20 15.96 -0.69
N PHE A 214 -29.49 15.14 -1.69
CA PHE A 214 -28.73 13.92 -1.93
C PHE A 214 -27.29 14.17 -2.27
N VAL A 215 -27.04 15.10 -3.19
CA VAL A 215 -25.68 15.46 -3.58
C VAL A 215 -24.93 15.87 -2.33
N LEU A 216 -25.46 16.78 -1.52
CA LEU A 216 -24.78 17.24 -0.32
C LEU A 216 -24.54 16.12 0.70
N ILE A 217 -25.51 15.26 0.96
CA ILE A 217 -25.35 14.23 2.00
C ILE A 217 -24.53 13.04 1.50
N THR A 218 -24.67 12.63 0.23
CA THR A 218 -23.77 11.63 -0.36
C THR A 218 -22.36 12.16 -0.49
N LEU A 219 -22.16 13.45 -0.75
CA LEU A 219 -20.84 14.07 -0.69
C LEU A 219 -20.26 13.89 0.70
N TRP A 220 -21.02 14.28 1.73
CA TRP A 220 -20.56 14.16 3.11
C TRP A 220 -20.25 12.70 3.51
N LEU A 221 -21.16 11.76 3.23
CA LEU A 221 -20.97 10.34 3.51
C LEU A 221 -19.79 9.75 2.72
N TYR A 222 -19.68 10.04 1.43
CA TYR A 222 -18.62 9.55 0.58
C TYR A 222 -17.25 10.07 1.04
N LEU A 223 -17.14 11.37 1.34
CA LEU A 223 -15.89 11.95 1.85
C LEU A 223 -15.54 11.36 3.22
N LEU A 224 -16.49 11.33 4.15
CA LEU A 224 -16.27 10.89 5.52
C LEU A 224 -15.87 9.41 5.57
N ILE A 225 -16.67 8.53 4.97
CA ILE A 225 -16.49 7.08 5.07
C ILE A 225 -15.23 6.65 4.33
N ASN A 226 -14.98 7.15 3.12
CA ASN A 226 -13.75 6.80 2.40
C ASN A 226 -12.50 7.28 3.15
N THR A 227 -12.50 8.52 3.65
CA THR A 227 -11.36 9.05 4.40
C THR A 227 -11.13 8.25 5.69
N LEU A 228 -12.20 7.94 6.43
CA LEU A 228 -12.13 7.20 7.69
C LEU A 228 -11.62 5.77 7.47
N ILE A 229 -12.23 5.02 6.55
CA ILE A 229 -11.95 3.59 6.34
C ILE A 229 -10.55 3.39 5.75
N VAL A 230 -10.12 4.24 4.82
CA VAL A 230 -8.75 4.22 4.30
C VAL A 230 -7.73 4.53 5.39
N SER A 231 -8.02 5.52 6.25
CA SER A 231 -7.13 5.87 7.36
C SER A 231 -7.03 4.74 8.39
N ILE A 232 -8.15 4.11 8.75
CA ILE A 232 -8.19 2.96 9.65
C ILE A 232 -7.43 1.78 9.07
N MET A 233 -7.54 1.52 7.76
CA MET A 233 -6.80 0.44 7.10
C MET A 233 -5.29 0.57 7.30
N PHE A 234 -4.73 1.79 7.19
CA PHE A 234 -3.31 2.01 7.47
C PHE A 234 -2.93 1.78 8.93
N VAL A 235 -3.79 2.17 9.88
CA VAL A 235 -3.56 1.90 11.30
C VAL A 235 -3.53 0.39 11.57
N ILE A 236 -4.47 -0.35 11.00
CA ILE A 236 -4.51 -1.81 11.11
C ILE A 236 -3.28 -2.44 10.46
N HIS A 237 -2.89 -1.96 9.28
CA HIS A 237 -1.71 -2.44 8.57
C HIS A 237 -0.42 -2.19 9.37
N ASP A 238 -0.23 -0.97 9.88
CA ASP A 238 0.94 -0.59 10.67
C ASP A 238 0.98 -1.40 11.98
N LEU A 239 -0.16 -1.60 12.66
CA LEU A 239 -0.28 -2.48 13.83
C LEU A 239 0.07 -3.94 13.49
N ALA A 240 -0.40 -4.46 12.36
CA ALA A 240 -0.09 -5.83 11.92
C ALA A 240 1.40 -6.01 11.62
N ILE A 241 2.03 -5.02 10.98
CA ILE A 241 3.48 -5.03 10.72
C ILE A 241 4.27 -5.04 12.04
N HIS A 242 3.90 -4.17 12.99
CA HIS A 242 4.55 -4.08 14.30
C HIS A 242 4.38 -5.35 15.13
N THR A 243 3.18 -5.91 15.20
CA THR A 243 2.90 -7.15 15.96
C THR A 243 3.65 -8.36 15.39
N LEU A 244 3.87 -8.39 14.07
CA LEU A 244 4.63 -9.45 13.40
C LEU A 244 6.15 -9.20 13.37
N ASN A 245 6.64 -8.11 13.99
CA ASN A 245 8.05 -7.67 13.93
C ASN A 245 8.59 -7.61 12.49
N ILE A 246 7.77 -7.13 11.57
CA ILE A 246 8.13 -6.92 10.17
C ILE A 246 8.45 -5.44 10.00
N ARG A 247 9.37 -5.10 9.10
CA ARG A 247 9.61 -3.71 8.70
C ARG A 247 9.48 -3.56 7.19
N ARG A 248 8.70 -2.57 6.77
CA ARG A 248 8.63 -2.12 5.38
C ARG A 248 9.90 -1.34 5.03
N VAL A 249 10.61 -1.78 4.00
CA VAL A 249 11.82 -1.15 3.47
C VAL A 249 11.62 -0.87 1.99
N VAL A 250 11.71 0.40 1.61
CA VAL A 250 11.72 0.82 0.21
C VAL A 250 13.18 0.88 -0.25
N THR A 251 13.52 0.09 -1.25
CA THR A 251 14.87 0.07 -1.82
C THR A 251 15.09 1.24 -2.78
N PRO A 252 16.35 1.61 -3.09
CA PRO A 252 16.65 2.66 -4.08
C PRO A 252 16.09 2.41 -5.48
N LYS A 253 15.79 1.13 -5.80
CA LYS A 253 15.13 0.72 -7.06
C LYS A 253 13.60 0.78 -7.00
N GLN A 254 13.03 1.41 -5.97
CA GLN A 254 11.59 1.47 -5.71
C GLN A 254 10.92 0.09 -5.54
N ASP A 255 11.68 -0.92 -5.08
CA ASP A 255 11.10 -2.20 -4.62
C ASP A 255 10.69 -2.11 -3.16
N ILE A 256 9.49 -2.60 -2.85
CA ILE A 256 8.91 -2.61 -1.50
C ILE A 256 9.13 -3.99 -0.90
N GLN A 257 10.00 -4.07 0.09
CA GLN A 257 10.32 -5.31 0.79
C GLN A 257 9.83 -5.25 2.24
N TYR A 258 9.43 -6.41 2.77
CA TYR A 258 8.99 -6.56 4.15
C TYR A 258 9.94 -7.55 4.81
N ILE A 259 10.78 -7.06 5.72
CA ILE A 259 11.88 -7.82 6.32
C ILE A 259 11.59 -8.00 7.81
N LYS A 260 11.71 -9.22 8.34
CA LYS A 260 11.60 -9.46 9.80
C LYS A 260 12.76 -8.75 10.51
N GLU A 261 12.47 -8.01 11.58
CA GLU A 261 13.46 -7.18 12.29
C GLU A 261 14.67 -7.98 12.78
N GLN A 262 14.48 -9.25 13.16
CA GLN A 262 15.59 -10.15 13.54
C GLN A 262 16.63 -10.34 12.42
N GLN A 263 16.24 -10.32 11.14
CA GLN A 263 17.16 -10.43 10.01
C GLN A 263 17.90 -9.10 9.70
N VAL A 264 17.31 -7.95 10.09
CA VAL A 264 17.93 -6.63 9.91
C VAL A 264 19.02 -6.38 10.94
N ILE A 265 18.85 -6.87 12.18
CA ILE A 265 19.89 -6.79 13.22
C ILE A 265 21.14 -7.58 12.79
N ILE A 266 20.96 -8.76 12.21
CA ILE A 266 22.05 -9.59 11.69
C ILE A 266 22.76 -8.89 10.52
N LYS A 267 22.01 -8.35 9.54
CA LYS A 267 22.60 -7.58 8.41
C LYS A 267 23.24 -6.24 8.82
N ARG A 268 22.74 -5.55 9.84
CA ARG A 268 23.37 -4.33 10.40
C ARG A 268 24.61 -4.66 11.23
N GLN A 269 24.63 -5.81 11.92
CA GLN A 269 25.80 -6.28 12.65
C GLN A 269 26.92 -6.74 11.70
N GLU A 270 26.61 -7.36 10.57
CA GLU A 270 27.62 -7.68 9.53
C GLU A 270 28.25 -6.44 8.89
N LYS A 271 27.56 -5.29 8.88
CA LYS A 271 28.03 -4.05 8.23
C LYS A 271 28.63 -3.00 9.17
N LYS A 272 28.76 -3.29 10.46
CA LYS A 272 29.79 -2.62 11.27
C LYS A 272 31.08 -3.39 11.00
N GLU A 273 31.88 -2.92 10.03
CA GLU A 273 33.30 -3.27 9.98
C GLU A 273 33.81 -3.17 11.42
N ARG A 274 34.19 -4.32 12.00
CA ARG A 274 34.91 -4.31 13.28
C ARG A 274 36.10 -3.38 13.04
N PRO A 275 36.28 -2.30 13.84
CA PRO A 275 37.40 -1.40 13.63
C PRO A 275 38.68 -2.23 13.63
N ASP A 276 39.41 -2.19 12.51
CA ASP A 276 40.62 -2.99 12.36
C ASP A 276 41.63 -2.56 13.42
N ALA A 277 41.88 -3.45 14.38
CA ALA A 277 42.76 -3.21 15.51
C ALA A 277 44.21 -2.92 15.08
N TYR A 278 44.59 -3.26 13.85
CA TYR A 278 45.92 -3.05 13.29
C TYR A 278 46.08 -1.72 12.55
N LYS A 279 44.99 -1.00 12.24
CA LYS A 279 45.03 0.18 11.37
C LYS A 279 45.89 1.32 11.93
N GLY A 280 45.77 1.62 13.23
CA GLY A 280 46.59 2.66 13.88
C GLY A 280 48.08 2.33 13.85
N LEU A 281 48.44 1.06 14.10
CA LEU A 281 49.83 0.61 14.04
C LEU A 281 50.39 0.67 12.61
N ILE A 282 49.60 0.26 11.61
CA ILE A 282 49.99 0.33 10.19
C ILE A 282 50.24 1.78 9.75
N GLU A 283 49.38 2.71 10.14
CA GLU A 283 49.55 4.14 9.84
C GLU A 283 50.85 4.68 10.46
N GLU A 284 51.11 4.44 11.75
CA GLU A 284 52.34 4.86 12.42
C GLU A 284 53.60 4.26 11.78
N MET A 285 53.58 2.96 11.47
CA MET A 285 54.71 2.29 10.81
C MET A 285 54.96 2.82 9.40
N SER A 286 53.91 3.11 8.65
CA SER A 286 54.02 3.65 7.27
C SER A 286 54.60 5.07 7.25
N VAL A 287 54.25 5.89 8.25
CA VAL A 287 54.84 7.22 8.45
C VAL A 287 56.30 7.08 8.83
N PHE A 288 56.62 6.21 9.80
CA PHE A 288 57.99 5.98 10.22
C PHE A 288 58.89 5.46 9.08
N HIS A 289 58.39 4.57 8.23
CA HIS A 289 59.12 4.07 7.06
C HIS A 289 59.55 5.20 6.11
N LYS A 290 58.72 6.24 5.92
CA LYS A 290 59.06 7.41 5.08
C LYS A 290 60.16 8.29 5.68
N TYR A 291 60.30 8.29 7.01
CA TYR A 291 61.24 9.16 7.73
C TYR A 291 62.42 8.41 8.36
N LEU A 292 62.57 7.11 8.07
CA LEU A 292 63.64 6.27 8.61
C LEU A 292 65.02 6.89 8.34
N ASP A 293 65.18 7.54 7.19
CA ASP A 293 66.38 8.22 6.69
C ASP A 293 66.82 9.41 7.54
N GLN A 294 65.92 9.95 8.36
CA GLN A 294 66.13 11.17 9.15
C GLN A 294 66.32 10.89 10.65
N VAL A 295 66.41 9.61 11.03
CA VAL A 295 66.41 9.17 12.44
C VAL A 295 67.74 8.49 12.79
N ASP A 296 68.29 8.81 13.96
CA ASP A 296 69.51 8.17 14.47
C ASP A 296 69.31 6.66 14.69
N ARG A 297 70.37 5.86 14.49
CA ARG A 297 70.37 4.40 14.64
C ARG A 297 69.72 3.90 15.93
N LEU A 298 70.03 4.53 17.06
CA LEU A 298 69.50 4.17 18.39
C LEU A 298 67.99 4.44 18.50
N ARG A 299 67.54 5.58 17.96
CA ARG A 299 66.12 5.94 17.94
C ARG A 299 65.34 5.03 16.99
N ALA A 300 65.91 4.71 15.82
CA ALA A 300 65.28 3.81 14.86
C ALA A 300 65.12 2.39 15.43
N ALA A 301 66.15 1.85 16.09
CA ALA A 301 66.09 0.54 16.74
C ALA A 301 65.03 0.49 17.87
N SER A 302 64.95 1.53 18.68
CA SER A 302 63.96 1.66 19.76
C SER A 302 62.52 1.68 19.23
N THR A 303 62.25 2.49 18.19
CA THR A 303 60.91 2.60 17.60
C THR A 303 60.49 1.30 16.90
N ILE A 304 61.40 0.60 16.21
CA ILE A 304 61.09 -0.72 15.62
C ILE A 304 60.78 -1.77 16.71
N ALA A 305 61.51 -1.76 17.83
CA ALA A 305 61.23 -2.65 18.96
C ALA A 305 59.85 -2.35 19.59
N ARG A 306 59.48 -1.07 19.70
CA ARG A 306 58.14 -0.66 20.15
C ARG A 306 57.05 -1.21 19.23
N PHE A 307 57.18 -1.06 17.91
CA PHE A 307 56.19 -1.58 16.96
C PHE A 307 56.05 -3.12 17.02
N LYS A 308 57.16 -3.84 17.23
CA LYS A 308 57.13 -5.31 17.42
C LYS A 308 56.35 -5.69 18.69
N ASN A 309 56.54 -4.98 19.80
CA ASN A 309 55.83 -5.25 21.05
C ASN A 309 54.34 -4.91 20.97
N GLU A 310 53.98 -3.78 20.33
CA GLU A 310 52.59 -3.41 20.09
C GLU A 310 51.90 -4.41 19.16
N TYR A 311 52.56 -4.85 18.08
CA TYR A 311 52.05 -5.92 17.22
C TYR A 311 51.78 -7.22 17.99
N GLN A 312 52.73 -7.68 18.83
CA GLN A 312 52.54 -8.89 19.62
C GLN A 312 51.37 -8.77 20.60
N THR A 313 51.20 -7.60 21.22
CA THR A 313 50.09 -7.33 22.15
C THR A 313 48.73 -7.35 21.45
N ILE A 314 48.65 -6.77 20.24
CA ILE A 314 47.42 -6.78 19.43
C ILE A 314 47.16 -8.19 18.88
N ALA A 315 48.19 -8.88 18.38
CA ALA A 315 48.10 -10.24 17.84
C ALA A 315 47.72 -11.30 18.89
N ALA A 316 48.00 -11.07 20.17
CA ALA A 316 47.56 -11.93 21.26
C ALA A 316 46.07 -11.79 21.60
N ARG A 317 45.45 -10.63 21.28
CA ARG A 317 44.05 -10.33 21.62
C ARG A 317 43.10 -10.40 20.43
N TYR A 318 43.60 -10.19 19.21
CA TYR A 318 42.80 -10.10 18.00
C TYR A 318 43.36 -11.01 16.89
N ASN A 319 42.57 -12.00 16.46
CA ASN A 319 42.94 -12.90 15.35
C ASN A 319 42.34 -12.50 14.00
N ASP A 320 41.44 -11.51 13.96
CA ASP A 320 40.81 -10.99 12.75
C ASP A 320 41.41 -9.61 12.38
N GLY A 321 41.53 -9.28 11.09
CA GLY A 321 41.99 -7.97 10.59
C GLY A 321 43.30 -8.00 9.79
N SER A 322 43.94 -6.83 9.58
CA SER A 322 45.13 -6.66 8.70
C SER A 322 46.46 -7.13 9.34
N LYS A 323 46.43 -8.22 10.12
CA LYS A 323 47.59 -8.80 10.82
C LYS A 323 48.76 -9.10 9.88
N ALA A 324 48.47 -9.71 8.73
CA ALA A 324 49.48 -10.06 7.73
C ALA A 324 50.16 -8.83 7.11
N GLU A 325 49.43 -7.72 6.98
CA GLU A 325 49.96 -6.45 6.47
C GLU A 325 50.88 -5.78 7.49
N ALA A 326 50.46 -5.72 8.76
CA ALA A 326 51.29 -5.22 9.84
C ALA A 326 52.61 -6.02 9.98
N GLU A 327 52.55 -7.35 9.87
CA GLU A 327 53.75 -8.20 9.92
C GLU A 327 54.71 -7.95 8.73
N ARG A 328 54.16 -7.73 7.53
CA ARG A 328 54.97 -7.40 6.34
C ARG A 328 55.70 -6.08 6.51
N ILE A 329 55.02 -5.05 7.02
CA ILE A 329 55.63 -3.72 7.23
C ILE A 329 56.74 -3.80 8.28
N ILE A 330 56.53 -4.51 9.40
CA ILE A 330 57.56 -4.72 10.43
C ILE A 330 58.79 -5.43 9.85
N LYS A 331 58.60 -6.47 9.02
CA LYS A 331 59.71 -7.17 8.36
C LYS A 331 60.45 -6.25 7.38
N SER A 332 59.73 -5.42 6.63
CA SER A 332 60.35 -4.47 5.70
C SER A 332 61.20 -3.42 6.43
N LEU A 333 60.69 -2.87 7.54
CA LEU A 333 61.43 -1.93 8.39
C LEU A 333 62.68 -2.56 9.00
N ASP A 334 62.62 -3.81 9.46
CA ASP A 334 63.77 -4.53 10.03
C ASP A 334 64.84 -4.81 8.97
N GLN A 335 64.42 -5.16 7.74
CA GLN A 335 65.33 -5.38 6.61
C GLN A 335 66.00 -4.08 6.17
N GLU A 336 65.24 -2.99 6.09
CA GLU A 336 65.77 -1.69 5.69
C GLU A 336 66.72 -1.10 6.75
N PHE A 337 66.37 -1.24 8.03
CA PHE A 337 67.26 -0.88 9.14
C PHE A 337 68.59 -1.65 9.06
N LYS A 338 68.53 -2.97 8.83
CA LYS A 338 69.73 -3.80 8.65
C LYS A 338 70.54 -3.39 7.43
N ARG A 339 69.92 -3.05 6.31
CA ARG A 339 70.66 -2.59 5.11
C ARG A 339 71.38 -1.26 5.31
N ARG A 340 70.86 -0.38 6.17
CA ARG A 340 71.38 0.97 6.37
C ARG A 340 72.36 1.10 7.54
N TYR A 341 72.21 0.27 8.57
CA TYR A 341 72.96 0.39 9.83
C TYR A 341 73.67 -0.90 10.28
N ALA A 342 73.65 -1.98 9.48
CA ALA A 342 74.63 -3.06 9.60
C ALA A 342 75.89 -2.67 8.81
#